data_AF-A0A6N8UHN8-F1
#
_entry.id   AF-A0A6N8UHN8-F1
#
_cell.length_a   1.000
_cell.length_b   1.000
_cell.length_c   1.000
_cell.angle_alpha   90.00
_cell.angle_beta   90.00
_cell.angle_gamma   90.00
#
_symmetry.space_group_name_H-M   'P 1'
#
loop_
_entity.id
_entity.type
_entity.pdbx_description
1 polymer ?
#
loop_
_entity_poly.entity_id
_entity_poly.type
_entity_poly.pdbx_seq_one_letter_code
_entity_poly.pdbx_strand_id
1 'polypeptide(L)'
;MDMSPTTGLKTSANPDPLGKDSSWNALSRKYVLKSVVRVLVTTFVGVAPILWIVGWVVKWSYALDEYPIFALSCILGIQLILRACYAPLNALKTRYAVNDDCIYHKGGVLDRWEHVAPISRVQQVSSCSGPLDRAMGLRSVEVKTADGTGTSIDGLDIGVAERLRDYVGGQIKVPIQDEISPSDDVPHHLETPVDSTSQASGFVHIESLPRSQEVTWLRFRCHVRNIVGVLPMTLFAWPLAILFTTFMFFELIEANQQTIVDLIGTLFFLSWGSVVLVGLVYPLIEVPLRGVALRSDDVLFKKGVLTRNVEVVPFSCIQNVESNQGFLDRCYGLSNLSIYTTASNTALKGLDTHTANYLREEILKAAKV
;
A
#
# COMPACT_ATOMS: atom_id res chain seq x y z
N MET A 1 3.99 0.80 -60.99
CA MET A 1 4.73 1.20 -59.77
C MET A 1 3.99 2.40 -59.22
N ASP A 2 3.05 2.12 -58.34
CA ASP A 2 2.02 3.07 -57.90
C ASP A 2 2.51 3.79 -56.63
N MET A 3 2.52 5.12 -56.67
CA MET A 3 2.96 5.99 -55.58
C MET A 3 1.71 6.61 -54.93
N SER A 4 1.28 6.06 -53.79
CA SER A 4 0.25 6.64 -52.94
C SER A 4 0.86 7.46 -51.78
N PRO A 5 0.26 8.60 -51.39
CA PRO A 5 0.87 9.56 -50.49
C PRO A 5 0.76 9.15 -49.02
N THR A 6 1.76 9.55 -48.23
CA THR A 6 1.80 9.40 -46.77
C THR A 6 0.73 10.25 -46.09
N THR A 7 -0.37 9.61 -45.72
CA THR A 7 -1.45 10.21 -44.93
C THR A 7 -0.94 10.55 -43.53
N GLY A 8 -0.97 11.84 -43.20
CA GLY A 8 -0.58 12.36 -41.90
C GLY A 8 -1.34 11.72 -40.74
N LEU A 9 -0.60 11.27 -39.73
CA LEU A 9 -1.12 10.97 -38.41
C LEU A 9 -1.67 12.27 -37.81
N LYS A 10 -2.97 12.52 -38.03
CA LYS A 10 -3.74 13.41 -37.17
C LYS A 10 -3.70 12.79 -35.78
N THR A 11 -2.97 13.44 -34.87
CA THR A 11 -3.12 13.27 -33.43
C THR A 11 -4.59 13.53 -33.11
N SER A 12 -5.42 12.48 -33.06
CA SER A 12 -6.79 12.60 -32.59
C SER A 12 -6.70 12.98 -31.13
N ALA A 13 -7.01 14.24 -30.83
CA ALA A 13 -7.41 14.64 -29.50
C ALA A 13 -8.56 13.69 -29.11
N ASN A 14 -8.24 12.70 -28.28
CA ASN A 14 -9.25 11.86 -27.67
C ASN A 14 -10.20 12.82 -26.92
N PRO A 15 -11.47 12.91 -27.29
CA PRO A 15 -12.40 13.76 -26.57
C PRO A 15 -12.43 13.28 -25.12
N ASP A 16 -12.26 14.20 -24.16
CA ASP A 16 -12.42 13.90 -22.73
C ASP A 16 -13.73 13.09 -22.57
N PRO A 17 -13.69 11.85 -22.04
CA PRO A 17 -14.89 11.01 -21.91
C PRO A 17 -15.94 11.60 -20.95
N LEU A 18 -15.63 12.77 -20.36
CA LEU A 18 -16.34 13.42 -19.27
C LEU A 18 -17.04 14.72 -19.68
N GLY A 19 -16.97 15.12 -20.95
CA GLY A 19 -17.47 16.44 -21.36
C GLY A 19 -16.73 17.58 -20.63
N LYS A 20 -16.99 18.81 -21.05
CA LYS A 20 -16.23 19.98 -20.56
C LYS A 20 -16.63 20.42 -19.14
N ASP A 21 -17.64 19.79 -18.54
CA ASP A 21 -18.38 20.35 -17.40
C ASP A 21 -18.30 19.45 -16.15
N SER A 22 -17.35 19.80 -15.27
CA SER A 22 -17.52 19.93 -13.81
C SER A 22 -17.38 18.77 -12.79
N SER A 23 -17.14 17.51 -13.14
CA SER A 23 -17.03 16.43 -12.11
C SER A 23 -15.61 16.08 -11.62
N TRP A 24 -14.58 16.80 -12.07
CA TRP A 24 -13.20 16.55 -11.65
C TRP A 24 -12.88 17.16 -10.29
N ASN A 25 -12.64 16.29 -9.31
CA ASN A 25 -12.17 16.70 -7.99
C ASN A 25 -10.65 16.88 -8.00
N ALA A 26 -10.19 18.01 -7.47
CA ALA A 26 -8.78 18.25 -7.20
C ALA A 26 -8.36 17.56 -5.90
N LEU A 27 -7.10 17.16 -5.79
CA LEU A 27 -6.55 16.64 -4.55
C LEU A 27 -6.53 17.72 -3.45
N SER A 28 -6.54 17.28 -2.20
CA SER A 28 -6.47 18.19 -1.05
C SER A 28 -5.21 19.06 -1.10
N ARG A 29 -5.30 20.34 -0.69
CA ARG A 29 -4.13 21.23 -0.56
C ARG A 29 -3.04 20.65 0.34
N LYS A 30 -3.44 19.83 1.33
CA LYS A 30 -2.51 19.12 2.22
C LYS A 30 -1.62 18.12 1.45
N TYR A 31 -2.07 17.59 0.31
CA TYR A 31 -1.27 16.69 -0.53
C TYR A 31 -0.10 17.40 -1.23
N VAL A 32 -0.26 18.69 -1.55
CA VAL A 32 0.84 19.52 -2.05
C VAL A 32 1.91 19.66 -0.99
N LEU A 33 1.50 19.98 0.25
CA LEU A 33 2.41 20.03 1.40
C LEU A 33 3.10 18.67 1.62
N LYS A 34 2.35 17.56 1.54
CA LYS A 34 2.90 16.20 1.61
C LYS A 34 3.98 15.96 0.57
N SER A 35 3.76 16.39 -0.66
CA SER A 35 4.69 16.21 -1.76
C SER A 35 6.00 16.96 -1.51
N VAL A 36 5.93 18.19 -0.98
CA VAL A 36 7.11 18.98 -0.58
C VAL A 36 7.84 18.33 0.59
N VAL A 37 7.13 17.97 1.67
CA VAL A 37 7.74 17.33 2.83
C VAL A 37 8.41 16.00 2.45
N ARG A 38 7.79 15.21 1.56
CA ARG A 38 8.38 13.97 1.03
C ARG A 38 9.70 14.25 0.31
N VAL A 39 9.78 15.28 -0.53
CA VAL A 39 11.02 15.67 -1.22
C VAL A 39 12.10 16.06 -0.21
N LEU A 40 11.77 16.84 0.81
CA LEU A 40 12.72 17.22 1.85
C LEU A 40 13.23 15.99 2.61
N VAL A 41 12.33 15.15 3.13
CA VAL A 41 12.70 13.96 3.90
C VAL A 41 13.55 13.00 3.07
N THR A 42 13.15 12.69 1.84
CA THR A 42 13.92 11.79 0.97
C THR A 42 15.29 12.34 0.60
N THR A 43 15.41 13.67 0.44
CA THR A 43 16.69 14.31 0.12
C THR A 43 17.63 14.31 1.33
N PHE A 44 17.14 14.74 2.50
CA PHE A 44 17.98 14.87 3.70
C PHE A 44 18.29 13.53 4.39
N VAL A 45 17.35 12.57 4.38
CA VAL A 45 17.56 11.25 5.00
C VAL A 45 18.20 10.26 4.03
N GLY A 46 17.90 10.35 2.73
CA GLY A 46 18.40 9.42 1.73
C GLY A 46 19.69 9.89 1.05
N VAL A 47 19.60 10.96 0.26
CA VAL A 47 20.66 11.34 -0.68
C VAL A 47 21.80 12.11 -0.01
N ALA A 48 21.49 13.06 0.88
CA ALA A 48 22.48 13.95 1.49
C ALA A 48 23.57 13.21 2.31
N PRO A 49 23.24 12.21 3.16
CA PRO A 49 24.26 11.49 3.92
C PRO A 49 25.18 10.69 3.01
N ILE A 50 24.63 10.06 1.96
CA ILE A 50 25.41 9.29 0.98
C ILE A 50 26.41 10.20 0.26
N LEU A 51 25.95 11.34 -0.26
CA LEU A 51 26.84 12.28 -0.95
C LEU A 51 27.89 12.88 0.00
N TRP A 52 27.51 13.13 1.25
CA TRP A 52 28.45 13.61 2.27
C TRP A 52 29.54 12.58 2.58
N ILE A 53 29.16 11.31 2.78
CA ILE A 53 30.09 10.19 2.99
C ILE A 53 31.00 10.01 1.78
N VAL A 54 30.44 9.99 0.56
CA VAL A 54 31.21 9.87 -0.69
C VAL A 54 32.20 11.03 -0.84
N GLY A 55 31.75 12.26 -0.61
CA GLY A 55 32.62 13.44 -0.65
C GLY A 55 33.76 13.37 0.36
N TRP A 56 33.47 12.88 1.57
CA TRP A 56 34.48 12.68 2.62
C TRP A 56 35.50 11.59 2.25
N VAL A 57 35.05 10.44 1.73
CA VAL A 57 35.92 9.35 1.29
C VAL A 57 36.80 9.79 0.13
N VAL A 58 36.25 10.44 -0.90
CA VAL A 58 37.01 10.92 -2.06
C VAL A 58 38.06 11.94 -1.65
N LYS A 59 37.70 12.89 -0.76
CA LYS A 59 38.66 13.85 -0.19
C LYS A 59 39.81 13.13 0.51
N TRP A 60 39.50 12.12 1.32
CA TRP A 60 40.49 11.36 2.09
C TRP A 60 41.40 10.51 1.18
N SER A 61 40.85 9.82 0.18
CA SER A 61 41.61 8.93 -0.71
C SER A 61 42.53 9.64 -1.69
N TYR A 62 42.14 10.83 -2.18
CA TYR A 62 42.87 11.53 -3.24
C TYR A 62 43.55 12.83 -2.75
N ALA A 63 43.50 13.11 -1.45
CA ALA A 63 44.03 14.33 -0.83
C ALA A 63 43.59 15.62 -1.59
N LEU A 64 42.35 15.62 -2.10
CA LEU A 64 41.82 16.73 -2.89
C LEU A 64 41.47 17.93 -1.99
N ASP A 65 41.64 19.14 -2.53
CA ASP A 65 41.12 20.39 -1.97
C ASP A 65 39.58 20.37 -1.85
N GLU A 66 38.95 21.43 -1.32
CA GLU A 66 37.50 21.48 -0.99
C GLU A 66 36.53 21.36 -2.19
N TYR A 67 37.02 21.38 -3.43
CA TYR A 67 36.23 21.36 -4.66
C TYR A 67 35.23 20.19 -4.85
N PRO A 68 35.52 18.91 -4.50
CA PRO A 68 34.59 17.81 -4.74
C PRO A 68 33.38 17.88 -3.81
N ILE A 69 33.53 18.42 -2.59
CA ILE A 69 32.41 18.63 -1.67
C ILE A 69 31.48 19.73 -2.20
N PHE A 70 32.05 20.79 -2.76
CA PHE A 70 31.29 21.86 -3.39
C PHE A 70 30.54 21.38 -4.65
N ALA A 71 31.19 20.62 -5.52
CA ALA A 71 30.53 20.06 -6.71
C ALA A 71 29.35 19.14 -6.34
N LEU A 72 29.53 18.27 -5.33
CA LEU A 72 28.47 17.38 -4.84
C LEU A 72 27.31 18.15 -4.18
N SER A 73 27.61 19.22 -3.44
CA SER A 73 26.56 20.06 -2.83
C SER A 73 25.77 20.83 -3.88
N CYS A 74 26.41 21.32 -4.95
CA CYS A 74 25.73 21.91 -6.10
C CYS A 74 24.80 20.91 -6.79
N ILE A 75 25.26 19.67 -7.04
CA ILE A 75 24.41 18.62 -7.63
C ILE A 75 23.20 18.33 -6.75
N LEU A 76 23.40 18.19 -5.44
CA LEU A 76 22.31 17.98 -4.49
C LEU A 76 21.32 19.15 -4.48
N GLY A 77 21.83 20.39 -4.50
CA GLY A 77 21.02 21.61 -4.57
C GLY A 77 20.16 21.65 -5.83
N ILE A 78 20.74 21.36 -7.00
CA ILE A 78 20.00 21.31 -8.28
C ILE A 78 18.92 20.22 -8.23
N GLN A 79 19.25 19.01 -7.75
CA GLN A 79 18.25 17.93 -7.62
C GLN A 79 17.12 18.31 -6.67
N LEU A 80 17.43 18.96 -5.55
CA LEU A 80 16.44 19.42 -4.59
C LEU A 80 15.50 20.44 -5.22
N ILE A 81 16.03 21.43 -5.95
CA ILE A 81 15.23 22.46 -6.63
C ILE A 81 14.32 21.83 -7.68
N LEU A 82 14.85 20.93 -8.52
CA LEU A 82 14.07 20.25 -9.56
C LEU A 82 12.92 19.43 -8.95
N ARG A 83 13.20 18.64 -7.90
CA ARG A 83 12.18 17.83 -7.22
C ARG A 83 11.16 18.70 -6.47
N ALA A 84 11.61 19.74 -5.79
CA ALA A 84 10.75 20.65 -5.04
C ALA A 84 9.84 21.49 -5.95
N CYS A 85 10.24 21.74 -7.20
CA CYS A 85 9.39 22.37 -8.20
C CYS A 85 8.43 21.35 -8.83
N TYR A 86 8.93 20.18 -9.26
CA TYR A 86 8.12 19.18 -9.96
C TYR A 86 7.01 18.55 -9.10
N ALA A 87 7.33 18.15 -7.86
CA ALA A 87 6.40 17.44 -6.99
C ALA A 87 5.10 18.21 -6.67
N PRO A 88 5.14 19.48 -6.22
CA PRO A 88 3.91 20.25 -5.98
C PRO A 88 3.16 20.57 -7.27
N LEU A 89 3.85 20.86 -8.38
CA LEU A 89 3.20 21.08 -9.67
C LEU A 89 2.43 19.84 -10.13
N ASN A 90 3.00 18.65 -9.93
CA ASN A 90 2.31 17.40 -10.23
C ASN A 90 1.09 17.21 -9.34
N ALA A 91 1.23 17.42 -8.03
CA ALA A 91 0.13 17.33 -7.07
C ALA A 91 -1.05 18.27 -7.39
N LEU A 92 -0.77 19.47 -7.91
CA LEU A 92 -1.79 20.44 -8.31
C LEU A 92 -2.50 20.07 -9.63
N LYS A 93 -1.83 19.30 -10.50
CA LYS A 93 -2.40 18.85 -11.78
C LYS A 93 -3.14 17.52 -11.68
N THR A 94 -2.86 16.70 -10.66
CA THR A 94 -3.58 15.45 -10.44
C THR A 94 -5.04 15.72 -10.11
N ARG A 95 -5.93 14.99 -10.78
CA ARG A 95 -7.38 15.07 -10.59
C ARG A 95 -7.98 13.68 -10.64
N TYR A 96 -9.11 13.51 -9.96
CA TYR A 96 -9.85 12.27 -9.96
C TYR A 96 -11.35 12.55 -10.10
N ALA A 97 -12.08 11.61 -10.70
CA ALA A 97 -13.53 11.64 -10.79
C ALA A 97 -14.07 10.22 -10.57
N VAL A 98 -15.23 10.11 -9.94
CA VAL A 98 -15.85 8.83 -9.60
C VAL A 98 -17.29 8.86 -10.10
N ASN A 99 -17.63 7.85 -10.90
CA ASN A 99 -18.97 7.55 -11.38
C ASN A 99 -19.46 6.23 -10.78
N ASP A 100 -20.73 5.89 -11.02
CA ASP A 100 -21.30 4.60 -10.65
C ASP A 100 -20.61 3.41 -11.36
N ASP A 101 -20.08 3.61 -12.57
CA ASP A 101 -19.45 2.55 -13.37
C ASP A 101 -17.91 2.58 -13.38
N CYS A 102 -17.29 3.76 -13.24
CA CYS A 102 -15.86 3.96 -13.50
C CYS A 102 -15.21 4.95 -12.53
N ILE A 103 -13.96 4.66 -12.18
CA ILE A 103 -13.06 5.55 -11.45
C ILE A 103 -12.04 6.13 -12.45
N TYR A 104 -12.01 7.45 -12.56
CA TYR A 104 -11.09 8.18 -13.43
C TYR A 104 -9.98 8.82 -12.60
N HIS A 105 -8.74 8.66 -13.05
CA HIS A 105 -7.57 9.27 -12.43
C HIS A 105 -6.65 9.80 -13.52
N LYS A 106 -6.33 11.10 -13.48
CA LYS A 106 -5.41 11.72 -14.43
C LYS A 106 -4.40 12.61 -13.75
N GLY A 107 -3.22 12.72 -14.35
CA GLY A 107 -2.17 13.56 -13.83
C GLY A 107 -1.00 13.72 -14.79
N GLY A 108 0.07 14.30 -14.25
CA GLY A 108 1.32 14.52 -14.98
C GLY A 108 1.56 15.96 -15.42
N VAL A 109 2.80 16.42 -15.22
CA VAL A 109 3.24 17.77 -15.59
C VAL A 109 3.86 17.78 -16.98
N LEU A 110 4.79 16.85 -17.23
CA LEU A 110 5.52 16.68 -18.48
C LEU A 110 4.79 15.67 -19.37
N ASP A 111 4.68 14.43 -18.87
CA ASP A 111 3.89 13.38 -19.51
C ASP A 111 2.50 13.33 -18.90
N ARG A 112 1.48 13.45 -19.74
CA ARG A 112 0.08 13.32 -19.31
C ARG A 112 -0.34 11.86 -19.35
N TRP A 113 -0.91 11.39 -18.25
CA TRP A 113 -1.46 10.05 -18.16
C TRP A 113 -2.90 10.12 -17.64
N GLU A 114 -3.71 9.19 -18.14
CA GLU A 114 -5.10 9.00 -17.73
C GLU A 114 -5.32 7.50 -17.54
N HIS A 115 -5.89 7.13 -16.41
CA HIS A 115 -6.21 5.77 -16.07
C HIS A 115 -7.68 5.69 -15.68
N VAL A 116 -8.38 4.71 -16.25
CA VAL A 116 -9.79 4.46 -16.01
C VAL A 116 -9.92 3.04 -15.47
N ALA A 117 -10.43 2.92 -14.25
CA ALA A 117 -10.69 1.65 -13.60
C ALA A 117 -12.20 1.41 -13.53
N PRO A 118 -12.77 0.45 -14.30
CA PRO A 118 -14.17 0.09 -14.20
C PRO A 118 -14.47 -0.55 -12.83
N ILE A 119 -15.52 -0.10 -12.15
CA ILE A 119 -15.97 -0.61 -10.84
C ILE A 119 -16.36 -2.08 -10.93
N SER A 120 -16.95 -2.50 -12.06
CA SER A 120 -17.31 -3.91 -12.33
C SER A 120 -16.12 -4.87 -12.31
N ARG A 121 -14.88 -4.38 -12.51
CA ARG A 121 -13.66 -5.20 -12.47
C ARG A 121 -12.88 -5.06 -11.15
N VAL A 122 -13.37 -4.24 -10.23
CA VAL A 122 -12.76 -4.06 -8.92
C VAL A 122 -13.05 -5.28 -8.07
N GLN A 123 -11.99 -5.91 -7.59
CA GLN A 123 -12.09 -7.08 -6.72
C GLN A 123 -11.85 -6.72 -5.27
N GLN A 124 -11.07 -5.67 -5.03
CA GLN A 124 -10.62 -5.30 -3.71
C GLN A 124 -10.34 -3.80 -3.63
N VAL A 125 -10.72 -3.20 -2.50
CA VAL A 125 -10.42 -1.80 -2.20
C VAL A 125 -9.73 -1.71 -0.85
N SER A 126 -8.59 -1.04 -0.84
CA SER A 126 -7.81 -0.76 0.37
C SER A 126 -7.63 0.73 0.59
N SER A 127 -7.49 1.11 1.86
CA SER A 127 -7.20 2.48 2.26
C SER A 127 -5.92 2.53 3.09
N CYS A 128 -4.90 3.15 2.50
CA CYS A 128 -3.53 3.18 3.00
C CYS A 128 -3.21 4.55 3.60
N SER A 129 -2.62 4.58 4.79
CA SER A 129 -2.17 5.81 5.46
C SER A 129 -0.77 5.61 6.03
N GLY A 130 0.24 6.16 5.33
CA GLY A 130 1.63 6.19 5.79
C GLY A 130 1.84 7.12 6.99
N PRO A 131 3.05 7.15 7.58
CA PRO A 131 3.35 8.03 8.71
C PRO A 131 3.12 9.51 8.39
N LEU A 132 3.60 9.93 7.22
CA LEU A 132 3.45 11.30 6.72
C LEU A 132 1.99 11.63 6.40
N ASP A 133 1.23 10.66 5.88
CA ASP A 133 -0.20 10.81 5.62
C ASP A 133 -0.99 11.05 6.90
N ARG A 134 -0.73 10.25 7.94
CA ARG A 134 -1.37 10.40 9.25
C ARG A 134 -1.08 11.75 9.89
N ALA A 135 0.17 12.20 9.80
CA ALA A 135 0.57 13.50 10.35
C ALA A 135 -0.18 14.68 9.70
N MET A 136 -0.58 14.55 8.42
CA MET A 136 -1.36 15.56 7.69
C MET A 136 -2.86 15.24 7.59
N GLY A 137 -3.35 14.16 8.20
CA GLY A 137 -4.76 13.76 8.11
C GLY A 137 -5.19 13.30 6.71
N LEU A 138 -4.27 12.71 5.96
CA LEU A 138 -4.48 12.18 4.61
C LEU A 138 -4.57 10.65 4.59
N ARG A 139 -5.17 10.14 3.53
CA ARG A 139 -5.23 8.71 3.21
C ARG A 139 -5.28 8.52 1.70
N SER A 140 -4.71 7.42 1.22
CA SER A 140 -4.82 7.00 -0.17
C SER A 140 -5.84 5.86 -0.27
N VAL A 141 -6.60 5.82 -1.36
CA VAL A 141 -7.49 4.69 -1.69
C VAL A 141 -6.86 3.94 -2.86
N GLU A 142 -6.58 2.67 -2.65
CA GLU A 142 -6.00 1.76 -3.64
C GLU A 142 -7.06 0.77 -4.06
N VAL A 143 -7.28 0.66 -5.36
CA VAL A 143 -8.26 -0.21 -5.99
C VAL A 143 -7.50 -1.23 -6.80
N LYS A 144 -7.73 -2.52 -6.52
CA LYS A 144 -7.14 -3.63 -7.28
C LYS A 144 -8.19 -4.23 -8.19
N THR A 145 -7.89 -4.24 -9.49
CA THR A 145 -8.74 -4.84 -10.52
C THR A 145 -8.22 -6.20 -10.91
N ALA A 146 -9.11 -7.01 -11.50
CA ALA A 146 -8.80 -8.35 -12.03
C ALA A 146 -7.65 -8.37 -13.05
N ASP A 147 -7.48 -7.27 -13.81
CA ASP A 147 -6.50 -7.15 -14.88
C ASP A 147 -5.07 -6.86 -14.37
N GLY A 148 -4.89 -6.79 -13.04
CA GLY A 148 -3.62 -6.44 -12.41
C GLY A 148 -3.26 -4.94 -12.49
N THR A 149 -4.04 -4.14 -13.22
CA THR A 149 -3.90 -2.69 -13.30
C THR A 149 -4.54 -2.03 -12.08
N GLY A 150 -3.85 -2.07 -10.95
CA GLY A 150 -4.29 -1.35 -9.75
C GLY A 150 -4.19 0.17 -9.92
N THR A 151 -5.19 0.90 -9.42
CA THR A 151 -5.17 2.36 -9.35
C THR A 151 -5.11 2.84 -7.90
N SER A 152 -4.15 3.72 -7.59
CA SER A 152 -4.11 4.42 -6.31
C SER A 152 -4.48 5.89 -6.50
N ILE A 153 -5.50 6.33 -5.77
CA ILE A 153 -5.84 7.74 -5.61
C ILE A 153 -5.19 8.22 -4.31
N ASP A 154 -4.18 9.05 -4.45
CA ASP A 154 -3.42 9.56 -3.32
C ASP A 154 -3.98 10.86 -2.74
N GLY A 155 -3.75 11.12 -1.45
CA GLY A 155 -3.90 12.47 -0.90
C GLY A 155 -5.34 12.91 -0.66
N LEU A 156 -6.24 11.96 -0.44
CA LEU A 156 -7.61 12.21 -0.02
C LEU A 156 -7.63 12.56 1.48
N ASP A 157 -8.58 13.40 1.89
CA ASP A 157 -8.84 13.61 3.33
C ASP A 157 -9.35 12.30 3.95
N ILE A 158 -9.03 12.04 5.22
CA ILE A 158 -9.32 10.75 5.87
C ILE A 158 -10.79 10.36 5.77
N GLY A 159 -11.72 11.30 5.97
CA GLY A 159 -13.15 11.02 5.91
C GLY A 159 -13.65 10.77 4.50
N VAL A 160 -13.09 11.49 3.52
CA VAL A 160 -13.39 11.32 2.08
C VAL A 160 -12.91 9.94 1.61
N ALA A 161 -11.70 9.55 2.01
CA ALA A 161 -11.12 8.27 1.65
C ALA A 161 -11.89 7.07 2.23
N GLU A 162 -12.34 7.16 3.48
CA GLU A 162 -13.15 6.12 4.11
C GLU A 162 -14.52 5.97 3.44
N ARG A 163 -15.18 7.08 3.12
CA ARG A 163 -16.44 7.07 2.37
C ARG A 163 -16.27 6.49 0.98
N LEU A 164 -15.24 6.92 0.24
CA LEU A 164 -14.97 6.42 -1.09
C LEU A 164 -14.69 4.91 -1.08
N ARG A 165 -13.89 4.43 -0.12
CA ARG A 165 -13.63 3.00 0.04
C ARG A 165 -14.92 2.22 0.32
N ASP A 166 -15.73 2.68 1.27
CA ASP A 166 -16.96 1.99 1.67
C ASP A 166 -18.00 2.00 0.53
N TYR A 167 -18.09 3.09 -0.23
CA TYR A 167 -18.94 3.17 -1.43
C TYR A 167 -18.48 2.20 -2.52
N VAL A 168 -17.20 2.24 -2.91
CA VAL A 168 -16.70 1.32 -3.95
C VAL A 168 -16.83 -0.12 -3.47
N GLY A 169 -16.51 -0.40 -2.20
CA GLY A 169 -16.67 -1.72 -1.59
C GLY A 169 -18.11 -2.24 -1.64
N GLY A 170 -19.09 -1.40 -1.34
CA GLY A 170 -20.51 -1.76 -1.43
C GLY A 170 -21.04 -1.94 -2.86
N GLN A 171 -20.37 -1.36 -3.85
CA GLN A 171 -20.68 -1.56 -5.27
C GLN A 171 -20.04 -2.80 -5.87
N ILE A 172 -19.13 -3.48 -5.15
CA ILE A 172 -18.61 -4.79 -5.57
C ILE A 172 -19.72 -5.82 -5.34
N LYS A 173 -20.71 -5.83 -6.23
CA LYS A 173 -21.76 -6.83 -6.25
C LYS A 173 -21.22 -8.12 -6.83
N VAL A 174 -21.56 -9.19 -6.12
CA VAL A 174 -21.49 -10.59 -6.52
C VAL A 174 -21.95 -10.71 -7.98
N PRO A 175 -21.18 -11.34 -8.88
CA PRO A 175 -21.77 -11.83 -10.12
C PRO A 175 -22.86 -12.78 -9.69
N ILE A 176 -24.11 -12.39 -9.86
CA ILE A 176 -25.24 -13.31 -9.77
C ILE A 176 -24.88 -14.40 -10.77
N GLN A 177 -24.48 -15.57 -10.28
CA GLN A 177 -24.55 -16.77 -11.09
C GLN A 177 -26.03 -16.86 -11.45
N ASP A 178 -26.30 -16.63 -12.73
CA ASP A 178 -27.63 -16.79 -13.29
C ASP A 178 -28.22 -18.07 -12.73
N GLU A 179 -29.42 -17.91 -12.20
CA GLU A 179 -30.32 -18.95 -11.75
C GLU A 179 -30.50 -19.95 -12.90
N ILE A 180 -29.63 -20.97 -13.00
CA ILE A 180 -29.91 -22.13 -13.83
C ILE A 180 -30.94 -22.95 -13.06
N SER A 181 -32.20 -22.49 -13.13
CA SER A 181 -33.34 -23.36 -12.96
C SER A 181 -33.53 -24.15 -14.26
N PRO A 182 -33.72 -25.48 -14.19
CA PRO A 182 -33.87 -26.32 -15.36
C PRO A 182 -35.26 -26.14 -16.01
N SER A 183 -35.28 -26.26 -17.34
CA SER A 183 -36.41 -26.56 -18.24
C SER A 183 -37.57 -25.55 -18.31
N ASP A 184 -37.76 -24.89 -19.46
CA ASP A 184 -38.73 -25.29 -20.48
C ASP A 184 -38.89 -24.25 -21.62
N ASP A 185 -39.20 -24.79 -22.80
CA ASP A 185 -39.49 -24.18 -24.10
C ASP A 185 -40.15 -22.79 -24.14
N VAL A 186 -39.55 -21.84 -24.90
CA VAL A 186 -40.31 -20.83 -25.67
C VAL A 186 -39.54 -20.45 -26.96
N PRO A 187 -40.15 -20.53 -28.17
CA PRO A 187 -39.51 -20.14 -29.42
C PRO A 187 -39.54 -18.61 -29.68
N HIS A 188 -38.49 -18.16 -30.38
CA HIS A 188 -38.24 -16.81 -30.89
C HIS A 188 -39.47 -16.07 -31.43
N HIS A 189 -39.73 -14.85 -30.94
CA HIS A 189 -40.34 -13.80 -31.77
C HIS A 189 -39.93 -12.38 -31.34
N LEU A 190 -39.38 -11.66 -32.34
CA LEU A 190 -39.49 -10.23 -32.63
C LEU A 190 -38.77 -9.23 -31.69
N GLU A 191 -37.56 -8.87 -32.13
CA GLU A 191 -36.90 -7.61 -31.79
C GLU A 191 -37.80 -6.41 -32.12
N THR A 192 -37.93 -5.49 -31.17
CA THR A 192 -38.36 -4.11 -31.41
C THR A 192 -37.27 -3.16 -30.89
N PRO A 193 -37.08 -1.99 -31.54
CA PRO A 193 -35.88 -1.19 -31.36
C PRO A 193 -35.87 -0.52 -29.99
N VAL A 194 -34.80 -0.74 -29.22
CA VAL A 194 -34.56 -0.02 -27.96
C VAL A 194 -34.17 1.40 -28.30
N ASP A 195 -35.08 2.33 -28.00
CA ASP A 195 -34.85 3.77 -28.07
C ASP A 195 -33.62 4.16 -27.24
N SER A 196 -32.64 4.72 -27.95
CA SER A 196 -31.50 5.41 -27.39
C SER A 196 -31.96 6.66 -26.66
N THR A 197 -32.24 6.53 -25.36
CA THR A 197 -32.23 7.67 -24.44
C THR A 197 -31.34 7.33 -23.27
N SER A 198 -30.05 7.67 -23.44
CA SER A 198 -29.05 7.82 -22.38
C SER A 198 -29.61 8.77 -21.31
N GLN A 199 -30.26 8.22 -20.30
CA GLN A 199 -30.68 8.95 -19.11
C GLN A 199 -29.54 8.90 -18.09
N ALA A 200 -28.76 9.98 -18.10
CA ALA A 200 -27.98 10.54 -16.99
C ALA A 200 -27.16 9.56 -16.11
N SER A 201 -25.91 9.32 -16.51
CA SER A 201 -24.84 8.91 -15.61
C SER A 201 -24.60 10.04 -14.60
N GLY A 202 -25.14 9.90 -13.38
CA GLY A 202 -24.97 10.88 -12.31
C GLY A 202 -23.60 10.72 -11.64
N PHE A 203 -22.77 11.76 -11.68
CA PHE A 203 -21.53 11.80 -10.90
C PHE A 203 -21.83 11.82 -9.40
N VAL A 204 -21.17 10.95 -8.63
CA VAL A 204 -21.38 10.88 -7.18
C VAL A 204 -20.52 11.92 -6.48
N HIS A 205 -21.17 12.94 -5.89
CA HIS A 205 -20.50 13.87 -4.99
C HIS A 205 -20.06 13.15 -3.71
N ILE A 206 -18.77 13.07 -3.44
CA ILE A 206 -18.19 12.24 -2.35
C ILE A 206 -18.65 12.69 -0.95
N GLU A 207 -19.15 13.93 -0.83
CA GLU A 207 -19.74 14.46 0.40
C GLU A 207 -21.13 13.88 0.72
N SER A 208 -21.84 13.31 -0.25
CA SER A 208 -23.16 12.68 -0.06
C SER A 208 -23.11 11.20 0.28
N LEU A 209 -21.91 10.59 0.35
CA LEU A 209 -21.76 9.17 0.70
C LEU A 209 -22.09 8.92 2.19
N PRO A 210 -22.73 7.79 2.53
CA PRO A 210 -23.09 7.48 3.91
C PRO A 210 -21.84 7.38 4.80
N ARG A 211 -21.94 7.85 6.05
CA ARG A 211 -20.86 7.72 7.04
C ARG A 211 -20.65 6.24 7.38
N SER A 212 -19.39 5.82 7.43
CA SER A 212 -19.00 4.45 7.76
C SER A 212 -19.65 3.99 9.07
N GLN A 213 -20.33 2.85 9.02
CA GLN A 213 -20.92 2.19 10.19
C GLN A 213 -19.83 1.89 11.23
N GLU A 214 -20.08 2.18 12.51
CA GLU A 214 -19.16 1.83 13.60
C GLU A 214 -19.11 0.31 13.73
N VAL A 215 -17.98 -0.29 13.34
CA VAL A 215 -17.79 -1.75 13.42
C VAL A 215 -16.97 -2.11 14.65
N THR A 216 -17.40 -3.13 15.37
CA THR A 216 -16.65 -3.68 16.52
C THR A 216 -15.45 -4.47 16.00
N TRP A 217 -14.25 -3.97 16.29
CA TRP A 217 -13.01 -4.62 15.91
C TRP A 217 -12.62 -5.72 16.90
N LEU A 218 -12.41 -6.93 16.40
CA LEU A 218 -11.80 -8.00 17.19
C LEU A 218 -10.32 -7.68 17.45
N ARG A 219 -9.91 -7.65 18.73
CA ARG A 219 -8.53 -7.37 19.15
C ARG A 219 -7.71 -8.66 19.32
N PHE A 220 -6.43 -8.58 19.00
CA PHE A 220 -5.50 -9.72 19.05
C PHE A 220 -4.76 -9.76 20.39
N ARG A 221 -4.52 -10.98 20.91
CA ARG A 221 -3.76 -11.21 22.15
C ARG A 221 -2.34 -11.76 21.93
N CYS A 222 -1.89 -11.95 20.69
CA CYS A 222 -0.68 -12.71 20.34
C CYS A 222 0.68 -12.04 20.63
N HIS A 223 0.76 -11.14 21.61
CA HIS A 223 2.00 -10.44 21.99
C HIS A 223 3.14 -11.42 22.35
N VAL A 224 2.82 -12.45 23.14
CA VAL A 224 3.82 -13.40 23.67
C VAL A 224 4.46 -14.23 22.57
N ARG A 225 3.67 -14.73 21.61
CA ARG A 225 4.19 -15.54 20.50
C ARG A 225 5.25 -14.80 19.68
N ASN A 226 4.96 -13.56 19.28
CA ASN A 226 5.88 -12.82 18.41
C ASN A 226 7.21 -12.52 19.14
N ILE A 227 7.15 -12.25 20.45
CA ILE A 227 8.35 -12.05 21.28
C ILE A 227 9.16 -13.35 21.38
N VAL A 228 8.48 -14.47 21.64
CA VAL A 228 9.12 -15.78 21.79
C VAL A 228 9.72 -16.29 20.49
N GLY A 229 9.21 -15.88 19.32
CA GLY A 229 9.82 -16.21 18.03
C GLY A 229 11.15 -15.48 17.77
N VAL A 230 11.29 -14.24 18.26
CA VAL A 230 12.53 -13.45 18.10
C VAL A 230 13.63 -13.92 19.05
N LEU A 231 13.24 -14.36 20.25
CA LEU A 231 14.13 -14.75 21.33
C LEU A 231 15.18 -15.83 20.93
N PRO A 232 14.82 -17.00 20.36
CA PRO A 232 15.80 -18.00 19.95
C PRO A 232 16.70 -17.51 18.82
N MET A 233 16.18 -16.72 17.87
CA MET A 233 17.00 -16.13 16.80
C MET A 233 18.04 -15.17 17.36
N THR A 234 17.69 -14.38 18.38
CA THR A 234 18.64 -13.50 19.06
C THR A 234 19.64 -14.26 19.93
N LEU A 235 19.19 -15.31 20.64
CA LEU A 235 20.05 -16.14 21.47
C LEU A 235 21.06 -16.94 20.64
N PHE A 236 20.67 -17.46 19.48
CA PHE A 236 21.54 -18.30 18.64
C PHE A 236 22.60 -17.49 17.89
N ALA A 237 22.31 -16.23 17.58
CA ALA A 237 23.25 -15.38 16.87
C ALA A 237 24.30 -14.73 17.78
N TRP A 238 24.05 -14.66 19.09
CA TRP A 238 24.98 -14.10 20.08
C TRP A 238 26.33 -14.83 20.15
N PRO A 239 26.37 -16.17 20.25
CA PRO A 239 27.62 -16.93 20.24
C PRO A 239 28.42 -16.71 18.95
N LEU A 240 27.75 -16.63 17.79
CA LEU A 240 28.39 -16.42 16.50
C LEU A 240 28.98 -15.01 16.39
N ALA A 241 28.24 -14.01 16.89
CA ALA A 241 28.69 -12.62 17.02
C ALA A 241 29.90 -12.48 17.94
N ILE A 242 29.88 -13.15 19.10
CA ILE A 242 30.99 -13.15 20.06
C ILE A 242 32.21 -13.83 19.41
N LEU A 243 32.04 -15.00 18.80
CA LEU A 243 33.11 -15.71 18.09
C LEU A 243 33.74 -14.84 16.99
N PHE A 244 32.92 -14.18 16.16
CA PHE A 244 33.38 -13.27 15.12
C PHE A 244 34.15 -12.09 15.71
N THR A 245 33.64 -11.48 16.78
CA THR A 245 34.31 -10.35 17.46
C THR A 245 35.63 -10.79 18.08
N THR A 246 35.69 -11.95 18.72
CA THR A 246 36.91 -12.52 19.31
C THR A 246 37.93 -12.90 18.24
N PHE A 247 37.50 -13.44 17.10
CA PHE A 247 38.36 -13.74 15.96
C PHE A 247 38.98 -12.46 15.38
N MET A 248 38.15 -11.45 15.10
CA MET A 248 38.60 -10.13 14.63
C MET A 248 39.55 -9.46 15.64
N PHE A 249 39.28 -9.59 16.94
CA PHE A 249 40.14 -9.08 18.00
C PHE A 249 41.53 -9.73 17.97
N PHE A 250 41.60 -11.05 17.77
CA PHE A 250 42.88 -11.78 17.71
C PHE A 250 43.69 -11.42 16.45
N GLU A 251 43.05 -11.38 15.28
CA GLU A 251 43.72 -11.02 14.01
C GLU A 251 44.27 -9.58 14.00
N LEU A 252 43.60 -8.62 14.64
CA LEU A 252 44.03 -7.22 14.64
C LEU A 252 44.94 -6.81 15.80
N ILE A 253 45.06 -7.61 16.87
CA ILE A 253 46.06 -7.38 17.93
C ILE A 253 47.48 -7.50 17.38
N GLU A 254 47.72 -8.45 16.47
CA GLU A 254 49.02 -8.59 15.80
C GLU A 254 49.39 -7.34 14.97
N ALA A 255 48.39 -6.53 14.58
CA ALA A 255 48.57 -5.29 13.85
C ALA A 255 48.73 -4.02 14.73
N ASN A 256 48.72 -4.14 16.07
CA ASN A 256 48.83 -3.04 17.03
C ASN A 256 47.79 -1.90 16.84
N GLN A 257 46.57 -2.24 16.42
CA GLN A 257 45.47 -1.30 16.14
C GLN A 257 44.32 -1.42 17.17
N GLN A 258 44.64 -1.40 18.47
CA GLN A 258 43.67 -1.64 19.55
C GLN A 258 42.44 -0.71 19.49
N THR A 259 42.64 0.57 19.14
CA THR A 259 41.57 1.56 19.05
C THR A 259 40.54 1.26 17.96
N ILE A 260 40.97 0.66 16.84
CA ILE A 260 40.07 0.29 15.73
C ILE A 260 39.18 -0.88 16.13
N VAL A 261 39.76 -1.86 16.84
CA VAL A 261 39.04 -3.05 17.30
C VAL A 261 37.94 -2.69 18.30
N ASP A 262 38.25 -1.84 19.29
CA ASP A 262 37.28 -1.39 20.29
C ASP A 262 36.11 -0.62 19.64
N LEU A 263 36.41 0.21 18.63
CA LEU A 263 35.40 0.96 17.87
C LEU A 263 34.48 0.02 17.07
N ILE A 264 35.05 -0.93 16.32
CA ILE A 264 34.28 -1.90 15.52
C ILE A 264 33.42 -2.78 16.43
N GLY A 265 33.99 -3.30 17.53
CA GLY A 265 33.24 -4.07 18.52
C GLY A 265 32.06 -3.29 19.09
N THR A 266 32.30 -2.03 19.50
CA THR A 266 31.24 -1.16 20.04
C THR A 266 30.12 -0.91 19.03
N LEU A 267 30.45 -0.59 17.77
CA LEU A 267 29.46 -0.39 16.72
C LEU A 267 28.67 -1.66 16.41
N PHE A 268 29.34 -2.82 16.43
CA PHE A 268 28.70 -4.11 16.24
C PHE A 268 27.69 -4.41 17.36
N PHE A 269 28.08 -4.27 18.63
CA PHE A 269 27.18 -4.47 19.78
C PHE A 269 26.01 -3.48 19.78
N LEU A 270 26.24 -2.22 19.39
CA LEU A 270 25.18 -1.21 19.30
C LEU A 270 24.18 -1.54 18.17
N SER A 271 24.69 -1.94 16.99
CA SER A 271 23.88 -2.41 15.87
C SER A 271 23.05 -3.63 16.27
N TRP A 272 23.68 -4.63 16.89
CA TRP A 272 23.01 -5.82 17.37
C TRP A 272 21.93 -5.50 18.41
N GLY A 273 22.26 -4.68 19.41
CA GLY A 273 21.34 -4.20 20.41
C GLY A 273 20.12 -3.49 19.80
N SER A 274 20.33 -2.70 18.75
CA SER A 274 19.23 -2.05 18.01
C SER A 274 18.30 -3.04 17.32
N VAL A 275 18.84 -4.11 16.71
CA VAL A 275 18.04 -5.17 16.06
C VAL A 275 17.20 -5.91 17.09
N VAL A 276 17.79 -6.28 18.24
CA VAL A 276 17.07 -6.95 19.34
C VAL A 276 15.96 -6.05 19.89
N LEU A 277 16.27 -4.77 20.12
CA LEU A 277 15.31 -3.79 20.62
C LEU A 277 14.14 -3.64 19.66
N VAL A 278 14.40 -3.48 18.36
CA VAL A 278 13.34 -3.39 17.34
C VAL A 278 12.53 -4.68 17.30
N GLY A 279 13.16 -5.85 17.33
CA GLY A 279 12.48 -7.15 17.33
C GLY A 279 11.56 -7.36 18.54
N LEU A 280 11.90 -6.78 19.70
CA LEU A 280 11.08 -6.84 20.91
C LEU A 280 9.97 -5.79 20.93
N VAL A 281 10.27 -4.56 20.51
CA VAL A 281 9.33 -3.41 20.55
C VAL A 281 8.32 -3.46 19.41
N TYR A 282 8.73 -3.85 18.20
CA TYR A 282 7.86 -3.90 17.02
C TYR A 282 6.58 -4.72 17.24
N PRO A 283 6.61 -5.97 17.76
CA PRO A 283 5.40 -6.74 17.98
C PRO A 283 4.50 -6.14 19.08
N LEU A 284 5.07 -5.46 20.08
CA LEU A 284 4.28 -4.77 21.11
C LEU A 284 3.45 -3.63 20.53
N ILE A 285 3.96 -2.95 19.50
CA ILE A 285 3.24 -1.87 18.81
C ILE A 285 2.30 -2.46 17.74
N GLU A 286 2.69 -3.54 17.07
CA GLU A 286 1.94 -4.10 15.94
C GLU A 286 0.64 -4.78 16.35
N VAL A 287 0.65 -5.59 17.40
CA VAL A 287 -0.51 -6.40 17.81
C VAL A 287 -1.76 -5.57 18.11
N PRO A 288 -1.72 -4.45 18.87
CA PRO A 288 -2.92 -3.65 19.12
C PRO A 288 -3.41 -2.88 17.90
N LEU A 289 -2.59 -2.76 16.84
CA LEU A 289 -2.96 -2.06 15.61
C LEU A 289 -3.69 -2.96 14.61
N ARG A 290 -3.58 -4.29 14.76
CA ARG A 290 -4.30 -5.27 13.93
C ARG A 290 -5.77 -5.35 14.35
N GLY A 291 -6.66 -5.53 13.37
CA GLY A 291 -8.11 -5.59 13.59
C GLY A 291 -8.80 -6.42 12.51
N VAL A 292 -9.83 -7.17 12.88
CA VAL A 292 -10.82 -7.70 11.92
C VAL A 292 -12.22 -7.33 12.35
N ALA A 293 -13.04 -7.04 11.35
CA ALA A 293 -14.42 -6.66 11.47
C ALA A 293 -15.23 -7.38 10.38
N LEU A 294 -16.31 -8.05 10.77
CA LEU A 294 -17.28 -8.65 9.85
C LEU A 294 -18.44 -7.67 9.65
N ARG A 295 -18.84 -7.47 8.40
CA ARG A 295 -20.06 -6.75 7.99
C ARG A 295 -21.01 -7.73 7.29
N SER A 296 -22.17 -7.26 6.84
CA SER A 296 -23.17 -8.10 6.17
C SER A 296 -22.64 -8.75 4.89
N ASP A 297 -21.89 -7.99 4.08
CA ASP A 297 -21.53 -8.38 2.72
C ASP A 297 -20.01 -8.41 2.48
N ASP A 298 -19.21 -7.91 3.43
CA ASP A 298 -17.77 -7.79 3.33
C ASP A 298 -17.03 -8.05 4.67
N VAL A 299 -15.74 -8.34 4.55
CA VAL A 299 -14.80 -8.47 5.68
C VAL A 299 -13.75 -7.36 5.61
N LEU A 300 -13.55 -6.69 6.75
CA LEU A 300 -12.56 -5.63 6.91
C LEU A 300 -11.32 -6.13 7.64
N PHE A 301 -10.16 -5.90 7.04
CA PHE A 301 -8.85 -6.19 7.63
C PHE A 301 -8.07 -4.92 7.90
N LYS A 302 -7.56 -4.77 9.12
CA LYS A 302 -6.68 -3.67 9.52
C LYS A 302 -5.30 -4.20 9.84
N LYS A 303 -4.26 -3.68 9.17
CA LYS A 303 -2.85 -4.10 9.35
C LYS A 303 -1.85 -2.95 9.24
N GLY A 304 -0.65 -3.16 9.80
CA GLY A 304 0.53 -2.33 9.62
C GLY A 304 0.81 -1.30 10.73
N VAL A 305 2.10 -1.11 11.03
CA VAL A 305 2.60 -0.20 12.09
C VAL A 305 2.90 1.18 11.51
N LEU A 306 3.86 1.23 10.58
CA LEU A 306 4.29 2.48 9.94
C LEU A 306 3.20 2.97 8.97
N THR A 307 2.82 2.10 8.05
CA THR A 307 1.74 2.32 7.09
C THR A 307 0.54 1.51 7.53
N ARG A 308 -0.56 2.20 7.88
CA ARG A 308 -1.82 1.55 8.24
C ARG A 308 -2.62 1.28 6.98
N ASN A 309 -2.99 0.02 6.77
CA ASN A 309 -3.85 -0.39 5.67
C ASN A 309 -5.17 -0.92 6.26
N VAL A 310 -6.30 -0.45 5.73
CA VAL A 310 -7.63 -1.03 5.95
C VAL A 310 -8.16 -1.51 4.61
N GLU A 311 -8.34 -2.83 4.51
CA GLU A 311 -8.67 -3.56 3.30
C GLU A 311 -10.10 -4.12 3.42
N VAL A 312 -10.91 -3.89 2.40
CA VAL A 312 -12.28 -4.40 2.27
C VAL A 312 -12.27 -5.56 1.28
N VAL A 313 -12.72 -6.72 1.73
CA VAL A 313 -12.82 -7.94 0.94
C VAL A 313 -14.27 -8.42 0.94
N PRO A 314 -15.00 -8.30 -0.18
CA PRO A 314 -16.35 -8.85 -0.33
C PRO A 314 -16.34 -10.38 -0.28
N PHE A 315 -17.41 -10.99 0.23
CA PHE A 315 -17.51 -12.45 0.33
C PHE A 315 -17.47 -13.15 -1.03
N SER A 316 -18.01 -12.53 -2.08
CA SER A 316 -18.02 -13.08 -3.45
C SER A 316 -16.64 -13.23 -4.09
N CYS A 317 -15.64 -12.52 -3.57
CA CYS A 317 -14.28 -12.59 -4.09
C CYS A 317 -13.40 -13.58 -3.33
N ILE A 318 -13.93 -14.19 -2.25
CA ILE A 318 -13.22 -15.17 -1.44
C ILE A 318 -13.29 -16.52 -2.14
N GLN A 319 -12.13 -17.06 -2.51
CA GLN A 319 -12.04 -18.37 -3.16
C GLN A 319 -11.79 -19.47 -2.13
N ASN A 320 -10.95 -19.19 -1.15
CA ASN A 320 -10.59 -20.16 -0.11
C ASN A 320 -10.24 -19.45 1.19
N VAL A 321 -10.54 -20.10 2.31
CA VAL A 321 -10.22 -19.63 3.65
C VAL A 321 -9.53 -20.75 4.39
N GLU A 322 -8.28 -20.57 4.77
CA GLU A 322 -7.46 -21.59 5.45
C GLU A 322 -7.11 -21.15 6.87
N SER A 323 -7.11 -22.09 7.81
CA SER A 323 -6.63 -21.88 9.18
C SER A 323 -5.35 -22.69 9.35
N ASN A 324 -4.21 -21.99 9.46
CA ASN A 324 -2.88 -22.60 9.54
C ASN A 324 -2.28 -22.36 10.93
N GLN A 325 -1.78 -23.43 11.54
CA GLN A 325 -1.19 -23.40 12.88
C GLN A 325 0.24 -23.96 12.83
N GLY A 326 1.23 -23.08 12.96
CA GLY A 326 2.64 -23.47 13.09
C GLY A 326 2.98 -24.09 14.46
N PHE A 327 4.20 -24.61 14.61
CA PHE A 327 4.66 -25.23 15.87
C PHE A 327 4.50 -24.30 17.08
N LEU A 328 5.04 -23.08 16.99
CA LEU A 328 4.91 -22.08 18.05
C LEU A 328 3.45 -21.63 18.24
N ASP A 329 2.69 -21.51 17.15
CA ASP A 329 1.27 -21.15 17.23
C ASP A 329 0.48 -22.18 18.05
N ARG A 330 0.75 -23.48 17.84
CA ARG A 330 0.15 -24.58 18.58
C ARG A 330 0.44 -24.53 20.07
N CYS A 331 1.68 -24.23 20.45
CA CYS A 331 2.07 -24.10 21.86
C CYS A 331 1.32 -22.95 22.57
N TYR A 332 0.95 -21.89 21.85
CA TYR A 332 0.24 -20.73 22.39
C TYR A 332 -1.28 -20.75 22.14
N GLY A 333 -1.84 -21.84 21.58
CA GLY A 333 -3.26 -21.93 21.24
C GLY A 333 -3.69 -20.92 20.16
N LEU A 334 -2.77 -20.46 19.33
CA LEU A 334 -3.02 -19.48 18.27
C LEU A 334 -3.19 -20.18 16.91
N SER A 335 -3.90 -19.53 16.00
CA SER A 335 -3.96 -19.90 14.58
C SER A 335 -3.85 -18.67 13.70
N ASN A 336 -3.40 -18.86 12.46
CA ASN A 336 -3.34 -17.84 11.43
C ASN A 336 -4.44 -18.12 10.40
N LEU A 337 -5.34 -17.16 10.20
CA LEU A 337 -6.41 -17.25 9.22
C LEU A 337 -5.94 -16.61 7.91
N SER A 338 -5.77 -17.40 6.86
CA SER A 338 -5.39 -16.94 5.52
C SER A 338 -6.60 -16.95 4.61
N ILE A 339 -6.92 -15.81 4.02
CA ILE A 339 -8.00 -15.67 3.05
C ILE A 339 -7.39 -15.41 1.69
N TYR A 340 -7.74 -16.26 0.74
CA TYR A 340 -7.30 -16.20 -0.63
C TYR A 340 -8.44 -15.63 -1.47
N THR A 341 -8.15 -14.52 -2.11
CA THR A 341 -9.06 -13.83 -3.03
C THR A 341 -8.44 -13.81 -4.41
N THR A 342 -9.25 -13.56 -5.42
CA THR A 342 -8.76 -13.43 -6.80
C THR A 342 -7.68 -12.33 -6.94
N ALA A 343 -7.74 -11.28 -6.11
CA ALA A 343 -6.82 -10.14 -6.19
C ALA A 343 -5.60 -10.26 -5.25
N SER A 344 -5.76 -10.89 -4.09
CA SER A 344 -4.72 -10.93 -3.07
C SER A 344 -4.88 -12.03 -2.02
N ASN A 345 -3.78 -12.29 -1.32
CA ASN A 345 -3.73 -13.21 -0.19
C ASN A 345 -3.55 -12.39 1.08
N THR A 346 -4.60 -12.34 1.91
CA THR A 346 -4.56 -11.63 3.18
C THR A 346 -4.51 -12.62 4.32
N ALA A 347 -3.37 -12.62 5.02
CA ALA A 347 -3.12 -13.48 6.18
C ALA A 347 -3.26 -12.70 7.48
N LEU A 348 -4.08 -13.22 8.37
CA LEU A 348 -4.33 -12.68 9.69
C LEU A 348 -3.65 -13.55 10.73
N LYS A 349 -2.59 -13.01 11.33
CA LYS A 349 -1.73 -13.79 12.23
C LYS A 349 -2.13 -13.64 13.69
N GLY A 350 -2.24 -14.76 14.40
CA GLY A 350 -2.31 -14.81 15.85
C GLY A 350 -3.71 -14.55 16.42
N LEU A 351 -4.72 -15.18 15.84
CA LEU A 351 -6.02 -15.34 16.49
C LEU A 351 -5.98 -16.50 17.46
N ASP A 352 -6.87 -16.50 18.44
CA ASP A 352 -7.18 -17.70 19.20
C ASP A 352 -7.71 -18.80 18.26
N THR A 353 -7.31 -20.04 18.49
CA THR A 353 -7.63 -21.17 17.58
C THR A 353 -9.14 -21.39 17.43
N HIS A 354 -9.92 -21.30 18.52
CA HIS A 354 -11.37 -21.46 18.46
C HIS A 354 -12.02 -20.31 17.70
N THR A 355 -11.54 -19.08 17.96
CA THR A 355 -12.05 -17.89 17.28
C THR A 355 -11.72 -17.90 15.79
N ALA A 356 -10.51 -18.36 15.41
CA ALA A 356 -10.10 -18.49 14.02
C ALA A 356 -10.98 -19.48 13.25
N ASN A 357 -11.30 -20.62 13.86
CA ASN A 357 -12.15 -21.64 13.25
C ASN A 357 -13.60 -21.16 13.15
N TYR A 358 -14.12 -20.49 14.18
CA TYR A 358 -15.45 -19.86 14.12
C TYR A 358 -15.54 -18.82 12.99
N LEU A 359 -14.57 -17.90 12.90
CA LEU A 359 -14.53 -16.91 11.82
C LEU A 359 -14.40 -17.56 10.45
N ARG A 360 -13.58 -18.61 10.32
CA ARG A 360 -13.48 -19.38 9.07
C ARG A 360 -14.83 -19.94 8.66
N GLU A 361 -15.54 -20.61 9.57
CA GLU A 361 -16.86 -21.18 9.29
C GLU A 361 -17.88 -20.11 8.90
N GLU A 362 -17.89 -18.99 9.61
CA GLU A 362 -18.82 -17.89 9.33
C GLU A 362 -18.54 -17.25 7.97
N ILE A 363 -17.26 -17.04 7.62
CA ILE A 363 -16.86 -16.51 6.31
C ILE A 363 -17.21 -17.51 5.21
N LEU A 364 -17.00 -18.81 5.41
CA LEU A 364 -17.37 -19.84 4.42
C LEU A 364 -18.88 -19.88 4.18
N LYS A 365 -19.68 -19.81 5.25
CA LYS A 365 -21.15 -19.72 5.14
C LYS A 365 -21.59 -18.48 4.37
N ALA A 366 -20.99 -17.32 4.66
CA ALA A 366 -21.31 -16.06 4.00
C ALA A 366 -20.86 -16.04 2.52
N ALA A 367 -19.72 -16.66 2.22
CA ALA A 367 -19.19 -16.79 0.86
C ALA A 367 -19.94 -17.81 -0.01
N LYS A 368 -20.78 -18.67 0.59
CA LYS A 368 -21.44 -19.81 -0.07
C LYS A 368 -20.45 -20.73 -0.82
N VAL A 369 -19.24 -20.88 -0.27
CA VAL A 369 -18.16 -21.75 -0.80
C VAL A 369 -18.07 -23.06 -0.04
#